data_AF-A0A0F9GVD5-F1
#
_entry.id   AF-A0A0F9GVD5-F1
#
_cell.length_a   1.000
_cell.length_b   1.000
_cell.length_c   1.000
_cell.angle_alpha   90.00
_cell.angle_beta   90.00
_cell.angle_gamma   90.00
#
_symmetry.space_group_name_H-M   'P 1'
#
loop_
_entity.id
_entity.type
_entity.pdbx_description
1 polymer ?
#
loop_
_entity_poly.entity_id
_entity_poly.type
_entity_poly.pdbx_seq_one_letter_code
_entity_poly.pdbx_strand_id
1 'polypeptide(L)'
;VEKFLHPSMLETLHEKFPDGVSLYGEGFGAGISKGGGNYGPDQAFILFDVRVGDWWLQRAAVDDVARTLELRSVRVIGDFALSEAIELVEKGFQSEFGDFLAEGLIAEPVVPMFSRKGERIITKIKTRDFKNVVRKG
;
A
#
# COMPACT_ATOMS: atom_id res chain seq x y z
N VAL A 1 -1.29 18.91 -2.29
CA VAL A 1 -0.37 18.72 -1.13
C VAL A 1 -1.14 18.90 0.18
N GLU A 2 -1.95 19.94 0.32
CA GLU A 2 -2.65 20.29 1.59
C GLU A 2 -3.67 19.31 2.15
N LYS A 3 -4.21 18.38 1.34
CA LYS A 3 -5.36 17.58 1.78
C LYS A 3 -5.04 16.52 2.84
N PHE A 4 -3.81 16.03 2.87
CA PHE A 4 -3.38 14.95 3.77
C PHE A 4 -2.05 15.23 4.48
N LEU A 5 -1.31 16.27 4.07
CA LEU A 5 -0.05 16.65 4.69
C LEU A 5 -0.26 17.93 5.50
N HIS A 6 -0.12 17.83 6.82
CA HIS A 6 -0.17 18.97 7.72
C HIS A 6 1.18 19.72 7.73
N PRO A 7 1.20 21.04 8.03
CA PRO A 7 2.44 21.82 8.09
C PRO A 7 3.53 21.22 8.99
N SER A 8 3.15 20.64 10.14
CA SER A 8 4.07 19.96 11.05
C SER A 8 4.76 18.73 10.42
N MET A 9 4.06 18.02 9.52
CA MET A 9 4.66 16.93 8.76
C MET A 9 5.71 17.46 7.79
N LEU A 10 5.47 18.60 7.14
CA LEU A 10 6.44 19.21 6.23
C LEU A 10 7.72 19.64 6.95
N GLU A 11 7.59 20.25 8.14
CA GLU A 11 8.73 20.59 9.00
C GLU A 11 9.55 19.34 9.35
N THR A 12 8.86 18.29 9.80
CA THR A 12 9.49 16.99 10.15
C THR A 12 10.19 16.36 8.95
N LEU A 13 9.57 16.43 7.77
CA LEU A 13 10.13 15.89 6.52
C LEU A 13 11.39 16.67 6.11
N HIS A 14 11.37 18.00 6.18
CA HIS A 14 12.56 18.82 5.86
C HIS A 14 13.71 18.59 6.86
N GLU A 15 13.41 18.44 8.15
CA GLU A 15 14.43 18.16 9.17
C GLU A 15 15.08 16.78 8.96
N LYS A 16 14.28 15.74 8.70
CA LYS A 16 14.75 14.36 8.60
C LYS A 16 15.30 13.99 7.23
N PHE A 17 14.82 14.65 6.17
CA PHE A 17 15.18 14.41 4.78
C PHE A 17 15.54 15.74 4.10
N PRO A 18 16.68 16.36 4.45
CA PRO A 18 17.07 17.67 3.93
C PRO A 18 17.24 17.70 2.40
N ASP A 19 17.60 16.56 1.81
CA ASP A 19 17.74 16.38 0.35
C ASP A 19 16.42 15.97 -0.34
N GLY A 20 15.33 15.89 0.41
CA GLY A 20 14.00 15.54 -0.07
C GLY A 20 13.66 14.05 0.02
N VAL A 21 12.35 13.77 0.01
CA VAL A 21 11.76 12.44 0.10
C VAL A 21 10.43 12.40 -0.64
N SER A 22 10.11 11.25 -1.21
CA SER A 22 8.80 10.99 -1.83
C SER A 22 8.04 9.95 -1.00
N LEU A 23 6.84 10.34 -0.54
CA LEU A 23 5.90 9.45 0.13
C LEU A 23 4.85 8.97 -0.89
N TYR A 24 4.69 7.66 -1.00
CA TYR A 24 3.71 7.03 -1.88
C TYR A 24 2.65 6.33 -1.04
N GLY A 25 1.40 6.64 -1.32
CA GLY A 25 0.27 6.14 -0.57
C GLY A 25 -1.03 6.32 -1.35
N GLU A 26 -2.11 5.88 -0.73
CA GLU A 26 -3.45 5.99 -1.27
C GLU A 26 -4.31 6.88 -0.38
N GLY A 27 -5.02 7.82 -1.01
CA GLY A 27 -6.12 8.51 -0.36
C GLY A 27 -7.34 7.60 -0.35
N PHE A 28 -7.98 7.41 0.80
CA PHE A 28 -9.19 6.60 0.93
C PHE A 28 -10.24 7.29 1.81
N GLY A 29 -11.47 6.76 1.82
CA GLY A 29 -12.62 7.34 2.52
C GLY A 29 -13.72 7.83 1.57
N ALA A 30 -14.83 8.29 2.15
CA ALA A 30 -16.00 8.71 1.40
C ALA A 30 -15.67 9.82 0.37
N GLY A 31 -16.13 9.64 -0.87
CA GLY A 31 -15.97 10.62 -1.94
C GLY A 31 -14.63 10.62 -2.68
N ILE A 32 -13.69 9.71 -2.36
CA ILE A 32 -12.44 9.56 -3.13
C ILE A 32 -12.62 8.59 -4.30
N SER A 33 -13.23 7.43 -4.06
CA SER A 33 -13.42 6.38 -5.07
C SER A 33 -14.78 5.70 -4.91
N LYS A 34 -15.19 4.92 -5.92
CA LYS A 34 -16.42 4.12 -5.88
C LYS A 34 -16.27 3.04 -4.81
N GLY A 35 -17.11 3.09 -3.77
CA GLY A 35 -16.99 2.22 -2.59
C GLY A 35 -16.07 2.78 -1.49
N GLY A 36 -15.51 3.99 -1.68
CA GLY A 36 -14.64 4.65 -0.70
C GLY A 36 -15.31 4.87 0.66
N GLY A 37 -16.65 4.99 0.71
CA GLY A 37 -17.40 5.08 1.97
C GLY A 37 -17.28 3.86 2.88
N ASN A 38 -16.91 2.68 2.34
CA ASN A 38 -16.67 1.49 3.15
C ASN A 38 -15.44 1.64 4.05
N TYR A 39 -14.51 2.54 3.72
CA TYR A 39 -13.30 2.79 4.49
C TYR A 39 -13.48 3.86 5.58
N GLY A 40 -14.71 4.40 5.71
CA GLY A 40 -15.07 5.43 6.68
C GLY A 40 -15.63 6.71 6.04
N PRO A 41 -16.28 7.56 6.86
CA PRO A 41 -16.86 8.83 6.40
C PRO A 41 -15.78 9.87 6.07
N ASP A 42 -14.63 9.79 6.73
CA ASP A 42 -13.56 10.78 6.60
C ASP A 42 -12.52 10.35 5.56
N GLN A 43 -11.94 11.34 4.90
CA GLN A 43 -10.86 11.12 3.94
C GLN A 43 -9.52 11.07 4.67
N ALA A 44 -8.74 10.03 4.41
CA ALA A 44 -7.44 9.80 5.03
C ALA A 44 -6.41 9.33 3.99
N PHE A 45 -5.16 9.28 4.41
CA PHE A 45 -4.04 8.79 3.61
C PHE A 45 -3.40 7.59 4.28
N ILE A 46 -3.07 6.56 3.50
CA ILE A 46 -2.30 5.40 3.95
C ILE A 46 -1.01 5.28 3.15
N LEU A 47 0.12 5.24 3.85
CA LEU A 47 1.45 5.14 3.28
C LEU A 47 1.78 3.68 2.94
N PHE A 48 2.29 3.41 1.73
CA PHE A 48 2.80 2.09 1.39
C PHE A 48 4.28 2.08 1.01
N ASP A 49 4.80 3.14 0.41
CA ASP A 49 6.18 3.21 -0.08
C ASP A 49 6.84 4.56 0.25
N VAL A 50 8.14 4.55 0.48
CA VAL A 50 8.95 5.77 0.66
C VAL A 50 10.20 5.67 -0.19
N ARG A 51 10.53 6.75 -0.89
CA ARG A 51 11.76 6.86 -1.69
C ARG A 51 12.59 8.07 -1.27
N VAL A 52 13.87 7.85 -1.00
CA VAL A 52 14.87 8.89 -0.66
C VAL A 52 15.99 8.82 -1.70
N GLY A 53 16.11 9.85 -2.55
CA GLY A 53 16.97 9.77 -3.73
C GLY A 53 16.60 8.56 -4.60
N ASP A 54 17.51 7.63 -4.78
CA ASP A 54 17.30 6.39 -5.54
C ASP A 54 16.95 5.17 -4.69
N TRP A 55 16.82 5.34 -3.38
CA TRP A 55 16.58 4.25 -2.44
C TRP A 55 15.09 4.12 -2.14
N TRP A 56 14.54 2.94 -2.43
CA TRP A 56 13.27 2.50 -1.85
C TRP A 56 13.54 2.00 -0.42
N LEU A 57 12.85 2.58 0.56
CA LEU A 57 13.04 2.19 1.95
C LEU A 57 12.45 0.79 2.20
N GLN A 58 13.13 0.02 3.06
CA GLN A 58 12.61 -1.26 3.53
C GLN A 58 11.38 -1.04 4.43
N ARG A 59 10.54 -2.07 4.55
CA ARG A 59 9.28 -2.05 5.29
C ARG A 59 9.38 -1.39 6.67
N ALA A 60 10.34 -1.82 7.49
CA ALA A 60 10.54 -1.26 8.83
C ALA A 60 10.81 0.26 8.81
N ALA A 61 11.61 0.74 7.86
CA ALA A 61 11.89 2.17 7.73
C ALA A 61 10.67 2.95 7.20
N VAL A 62 9.86 2.37 6.32
CA VAL A 62 8.58 2.98 5.91
C VAL A 62 7.62 3.08 7.11
N ASP A 63 7.54 2.04 7.95
CA ASP A 63 6.70 2.06 9.16
C ASP A 63 7.21 3.10 10.18
N ASP A 64 8.52 3.25 10.32
CA ASP A 64 9.11 4.30 11.15
C ASP A 64 8.79 5.71 10.64
N VAL A 65 8.82 5.92 9.32
CA VAL A 65 8.40 7.19 8.69
C VAL A 65 6.91 7.43 8.95
N ALA A 66 6.06 6.43 8.75
CA ALA A 66 4.62 6.53 9.00
C ALA A 66 4.35 6.93 10.47
N ARG A 67 4.96 6.23 11.43
CA ARG A 67 4.85 6.52 12.86
C ARG A 67 5.34 7.93 13.21
N THR A 68 6.45 8.35 12.62
CA THR A 68 7.03 9.68 12.85
C THR A 68 6.11 10.80 12.36
N LEU A 69 5.41 10.58 11.26
CA LEU A 69 4.49 11.56 10.68
C LEU A 69 3.04 11.38 11.15
N GLU A 70 2.80 10.47 12.10
CA GLU A 70 1.46 10.10 12.59
C GLU A 70 0.50 9.66 11.46
N LEU A 71 1.05 9.03 10.42
CA LEU A 71 0.31 8.45 9.31
C LEU A 71 0.05 6.96 9.54
N ARG A 72 -1.03 6.44 8.94
CA ARG A 72 -1.19 4.99 8.80
C ARG A 72 -0.26 4.47 7.70
N SER A 73 0.32 3.30 7.90
CA SER A 73 0.95 2.51 6.82
C SER A 73 0.13 1.26 6.52
N VAL A 74 0.25 0.75 5.29
CA VAL A 74 -0.42 -0.51 4.89
C VAL A 74 0.08 -1.68 5.74
N ARG A 75 -0.84 -2.56 6.12
CA ARG A 75 -0.50 -3.78 6.85
C ARG A 75 0.18 -4.81 5.95
N VAL A 76 1.24 -5.43 6.46
CA VAL A 76 1.79 -6.67 5.89
C VAL A 76 0.90 -7.85 6.27
N ILE A 77 0.36 -8.54 5.28
CA ILE A 77 -0.51 -9.70 5.49
C ILE A 77 0.30 -10.96 5.85
N GLY A 78 1.50 -11.10 5.28
CA GLY A 78 2.43 -12.19 5.58
C GLY A 78 3.34 -12.48 4.39
N ASP A 79 4.27 -13.42 4.62
CA ASP A 79 5.12 -13.97 3.57
C ASP A 79 4.49 -15.24 3.02
N PHE A 80 4.39 -15.32 1.70
CA PHE A 80 3.73 -16.42 0.99
C PHE A 80 4.52 -16.81 -0.25
N ALA A 81 4.37 -18.05 -0.70
CA ALA A 81 4.57 -18.33 -2.12
C ALA A 81 3.51 -17.58 -2.93
N LEU A 82 3.87 -17.14 -4.14
CA LEU A 82 2.94 -16.38 -4.99
C LEU A 82 1.63 -17.15 -5.27
N SER A 83 1.71 -18.48 -5.39
CA SER A 83 0.54 -19.34 -5.56
C SER A 83 -0.40 -19.32 -4.35
N GLU A 84 0.14 -19.31 -3.14
CA GLU A 84 -0.66 -19.25 -1.90
C GLU A 84 -1.36 -17.89 -1.76
N ALA A 85 -0.66 -16.80 -2.10
CA ALA A 85 -1.26 -15.47 -2.15
C ALA A 85 -2.39 -15.38 -3.20
N ILE A 86 -2.24 -16.05 -4.35
CA ILE A 86 -3.29 -16.15 -5.37
C ILE A 86 -4.51 -16.89 -4.81
N GLU A 87 -4.32 -18.06 -4.18
CA GLU A 87 -5.41 -18.83 -3.60
C GLU A 87 -6.15 -18.08 -2.49
N LEU A 88 -5.43 -17.34 -1.64
CA LEU A 88 -6.00 -16.49 -0.60
C LEU A 88 -6.92 -15.41 -1.19
N VAL A 89 -6.43 -14.70 -2.21
CA VAL A 89 -7.20 -13.62 -2.86
C VAL A 89 -8.38 -14.18 -3.64
N GLU A 90 -8.22 -15.33 -4.29
CA GLU A 90 -9.29 -16.00 -5.03
C GLU A 90 -10.44 -16.43 -4.11
N LYS A 91 -10.14 -17.00 -2.94
CA LYS A 91 -11.15 -17.33 -1.91
C LYS A 91 -11.82 -16.07 -1.33
N GLY A 92 -11.14 -14.93 -1.42
CA GLY A 92 -11.52 -13.68 -0.79
C GLY A 92 -11.14 -13.68 0.70
N PHE A 93 -10.71 -12.51 1.19
CA PHE A 93 -10.38 -12.29 2.59
C PHE A 93 -10.91 -10.94 3.05
N GLN A 94 -11.08 -10.77 4.37
CA GLN A 94 -11.61 -9.53 4.93
C GLN A 94 -10.61 -8.38 4.85
N SER A 95 -11.14 -7.20 4.54
CA SER A 95 -10.40 -5.93 4.59
C SER A 95 -10.02 -5.57 6.02
N GLU A 96 -8.88 -4.91 6.21
CA GLU A 96 -8.51 -4.36 7.52
C GLU A 96 -9.38 -3.16 7.94
N PHE A 97 -10.11 -2.56 6.99
CA PHE A 97 -10.90 -1.36 7.20
C PHE A 97 -12.37 -1.62 7.56
N GLY A 98 -12.79 -2.88 7.63
CA GLY A 98 -14.16 -3.23 8.03
C GLY A 98 -14.65 -4.56 7.47
N ASP A 99 -15.94 -4.84 7.69
CA ASP A 99 -16.59 -6.09 7.30
C ASP A 99 -16.96 -6.10 5.81
N PHE A 100 -15.95 -6.11 4.95
CA PHE A 100 -16.08 -6.28 3.50
C PHE A 100 -14.85 -7.00 2.94
N LEU A 101 -14.99 -7.59 1.74
CA LEU A 101 -13.87 -8.25 1.08
C LEU A 101 -12.80 -7.24 0.66
N ALA A 102 -11.55 -7.54 0.96
CA ALA A 102 -10.41 -6.78 0.48
C ALA A 102 -10.37 -6.77 -1.06
N GLU A 103 -9.89 -5.66 -1.64
CA GLU A 103 -9.74 -5.54 -3.10
C GLU A 103 -8.77 -6.57 -3.67
N GLY A 104 -7.72 -6.89 -2.90
CA GLY A 104 -6.63 -7.75 -3.31
C GLY A 104 -5.37 -7.55 -2.48
N LEU A 105 -4.26 -8.08 -2.97
CA LEU A 105 -2.92 -7.92 -2.42
C LEU A 105 -2.00 -7.23 -3.44
N ILE A 106 -1.09 -6.41 -2.93
CA ILE A 106 0.14 -6.06 -3.61
C ILE A 106 1.22 -7.00 -3.08
N ALA A 107 1.96 -7.64 -3.97
CA ALA A 107 3.00 -8.60 -3.62
C ALA A 107 4.34 -8.16 -4.22
N GLU A 108 5.35 -8.14 -3.37
CA GLU A 108 6.75 -7.93 -3.73
C GLU A 108 7.60 -9.09 -3.21
N PRO A 109 8.75 -9.40 -3.84
CA PRO A 109 9.65 -10.41 -3.33
C PRO A 109 10.30 -9.98 -2.00
N VAL A 110 10.48 -10.93 -1.08
CA VAL A 110 11.11 -10.72 0.24
C VAL A 110 12.49 -10.05 0.13
N VAL A 111 13.25 -10.41 -0.91
CA VAL A 111 14.46 -9.69 -1.29
C VAL A 111 14.12 -8.78 -2.47
N PRO A 112 14.24 -7.45 -2.35
CA PRO A 112 13.88 -6.54 -3.44
C PRO A 112 14.61 -6.89 -4.75
N MET A 113 13.82 -7.13 -5.80
CA MET A 113 14.34 -7.46 -7.13
C MET A 113 13.97 -6.38 -8.15
N PHE A 114 14.84 -6.19 -9.13
CA PHE A 114 14.66 -5.24 -10.21
C PHE A 114 14.87 -5.92 -11.57
N SER A 115 14.12 -5.47 -12.57
CA SER A 115 14.35 -5.84 -13.96
C SER A 115 15.70 -5.30 -14.44
N ARG A 116 16.21 -5.79 -15.58
CA ARG A 116 17.43 -5.23 -16.20
C ARG A 116 17.32 -3.75 -16.56
N LYS A 117 16.10 -3.21 -16.62
CA LYS A 117 15.81 -1.79 -16.86
C LYS A 117 15.73 -0.98 -15.57
N GLY A 118 15.92 -1.60 -14.40
CA GLY A 118 15.82 -0.95 -13.09
C GLY A 118 14.39 -0.81 -12.56
N GLU A 119 13.42 -1.52 -13.14
CA GLU A 119 12.02 -1.48 -12.68
C GLU A 119 11.82 -2.47 -11.53
N ARG A 120 11.09 -2.09 -10.47
CA ARG A 120 10.77 -3.00 -9.35
C ARG A 120 9.97 -4.21 -9.85
N ILE A 121 10.35 -5.40 -9.39
CA ILE A 121 9.52 -6.59 -9.53
C ILE A 121 8.45 -6.54 -8.43
N ILE A 122 7.22 -6.21 -8.82
CA ILE A 122 6.06 -6.07 -7.95
C ILE A 122 4.82 -6.47 -8.74
N THR A 123 3.85 -7.08 -8.09
CA THR A 123 2.60 -7.49 -8.74
C THR A 123 1.40 -7.19 -7.86
N LYS A 124 0.21 -7.28 -8.46
CA LYS A 124 -1.07 -7.12 -7.79
C LYS A 124 -1.95 -8.32 -8.11
N ILE A 125 -2.64 -8.83 -7.10
CA ILE A 125 -3.59 -9.93 -7.22
C ILE A 125 -4.92 -9.38 -6.73
N LYS A 126 -5.94 -9.28 -7.58
CA LYS A 126 -7.22 -8.65 -7.20
C LYS A 126 -8.36 -9.65 -7.16
N THR A 127 -9.14 -9.62 -6.08
CA THR A 127 -10.31 -10.48 -5.85
C THR A 127 -11.29 -10.40 -7.02
N ARG A 128 -11.44 -9.22 -7.62
CA ARG A 128 -12.35 -9.00 -8.76
C ARG A 128 -11.96 -9.81 -10.01
N ASP A 129 -10.67 -10.12 -10.19
CA ASP A 129 -10.16 -10.75 -11.40
C ASP A 129 -10.56 -12.25 -11.44
N PHE A 130 -10.95 -12.82 -10.29
CA PHE A 130 -11.41 -14.22 -10.17
C PHE A 130 -12.93 -14.41 -10.36
N LYS A 131 -13.73 -13.34 -10.35
CA LYS A 131 -15.20 -13.43 -10.38
C LYS A 131 -15.77 -14.10 -11.63
N ASN A 132 -15.03 -14.10 -12.74
CA ASN A 132 -15.48 -14.62 -14.04
C ASN A 132 -14.57 -15.75 -14.59
N VAL A 133 -13.74 -16.37 -13.74
CA VAL A 133 -12.85 -17.45 -14.19
C VAL A 133 -13.67 -18.71 -14.43
N VAL A 134 -13.86 -19.08 -15.69
CA VAL A 134 -14.46 -20.36 -16.07
C VAL A 134 -13.38 -21.43 -16.00
N ARG A 135 -13.48 -22.33 -15.02
CA ARG A 135 -12.60 -23.51 -14.96
C ARG A 135 -13.17 -24.59 -15.88
N LYS A 136 -12.42 -24.95 -16.94
CA LYS A 136 -12.69 -26.20 -17.66
C LYS A 136 -12.24 -27.35 -16.75
N GLY A 137 -13.19 -28.19 -16.35
CA GLY A 137 -12.92 -29.44 -15.65
C GLY A 137 -12.23 -30.47 -16.54
#